data_AF-A0A1F9YAX9-F1
#
_entry.id   AF-A0A1F9YAX9-F1
#
_cell.length_a   1.000
_cell.length_b   1.000
_cell.length_c   1.000
_cell.angle_alpha   90.00
_cell.angle_beta   90.00
_cell.angle_gamma   90.00
#
_symmetry.space_group_name_H-M   'P 1'
#
loop_
_entity.id
_entity.type
_entity.pdbx_description
1 polymer ?
#
loop_
_entity_poly.entity_id
_entity_poly.type
_entity_poly.pdbx_seq_one_letter_code
_entity_poly.pdbx_strand_id
1 'polypeptide(L)'
;MLPEYLAGLRRDTAAAEEALARGDWEKVRDLAHVFKGLGGSFGCDEVTRLGGLLEAAAKAGRADPARGLMGELADYVSRIELAPEP
;
A
#
# COMPACT_ATOMS: atom_id res chain seq x y z
N MET A 1 -7.31 4.90 17.81
CA MET A 1 -7.85 5.02 16.45
C MET A 1 -6.79 5.19 15.36
N LEU A 2 -5.65 5.86 15.59
CA LEU A 2 -4.49 5.84 14.68
C LEU A 2 -3.61 4.55 14.73
N PRO A 3 -3.30 3.96 15.90
CA PRO A 3 -2.39 2.80 15.96
C PRO A 3 -3.00 1.52 15.39
N GLU A 4 -4.30 1.32 15.50
CA GLU A 4 -5.00 0.17 14.87
C GLU A 4 -5.02 0.29 13.35
N TYR A 5 -5.15 1.51 12.83
CA TYR A 5 -5.06 1.80 11.40
C TYR A 5 -3.67 1.51 10.85
N LEU A 6 -2.61 2.01 11.51
CA LEU A 6 -1.22 1.76 11.11
C LEU A 6 -0.88 0.27 11.18
N ALA A 7 -1.35 -0.44 12.22
CA ALA A 7 -1.20 -1.88 12.33
C ALA A 7 -1.92 -2.63 11.19
N GLY A 8 -3.09 -2.16 10.77
CA GLY A 8 -3.83 -2.68 9.61
C GLY A 8 -3.04 -2.48 8.32
N LEU A 9 -2.64 -1.23 8.03
CA LEU A 9 -1.86 -0.89 6.84
C LEU A 9 -0.58 -1.71 6.74
N ARG A 10 0.16 -1.84 7.84
CA ARG A 10 1.41 -2.62 7.85
C ARG A 10 1.16 -4.10 7.56
N ARG A 11 0.04 -4.65 8.04
CA ARG A 11 -0.41 -6.01 7.72
C ARG A 11 -0.77 -6.15 6.25
N ASP A 12 -1.54 -5.19 5.72
CA ASP A 12 -1.95 -5.16 4.32
C ASP A 12 -0.73 -5.03 3.41
N THR A 13 0.25 -4.19 3.76
CA THR A 13 1.48 -4.01 2.97
C THR A 13 2.29 -5.29 2.93
N ALA A 14 2.47 -5.96 4.08
CA ALA A 14 3.14 -7.25 4.14
C ALA A 14 2.41 -8.34 3.34
N ALA A 15 1.06 -8.39 3.43
CA ALA A 15 0.25 -9.31 2.65
C ALA A 15 0.37 -9.04 1.15
N ALA A 16 0.50 -7.77 0.75
CA ALA A 16 0.60 -7.38 -0.64
C ALA A 16 1.98 -7.67 -1.23
N GLU A 17 3.07 -7.50 -0.46
CA GLU A 17 4.41 -7.96 -0.84
C GLU A 17 4.45 -9.48 -1.02
N GLU A 18 3.81 -10.22 -0.12
CA GLU A 18 3.78 -11.68 -0.21
C GLU A 18 2.95 -12.15 -1.40
N ALA A 19 1.79 -11.53 -1.66
CA ALA A 19 0.99 -11.76 -2.85
C ALA A 19 1.79 -11.46 -4.13
N LEU A 20 2.53 -10.35 -4.16
CA LEU A 20 3.39 -9.97 -5.27
C LEU A 20 4.50 -11.01 -5.50
N ALA A 21 5.11 -11.54 -4.44
CA ALA A 21 6.11 -12.60 -4.54
C ALA A 21 5.54 -13.93 -5.07
N ARG A 22 4.27 -14.23 -4.76
CA ARG A 22 3.55 -15.40 -5.27
C ARG A 22 2.98 -15.19 -6.69
N GLY A 23 3.03 -13.97 -7.23
CA GLY A 23 2.43 -13.61 -8.52
C GLY A 23 0.90 -13.49 -8.46
N ASP A 24 0.34 -13.27 -7.27
CA ASP A 24 -1.10 -13.14 -7.03
C ASP A 24 -1.58 -11.70 -7.24
N TRP A 25 -1.70 -11.32 -8.53
CA TRP A 25 -2.06 -9.97 -8.95
C TRP A 25 -3.45 -9.54 -8.50
N GLU A 26 -4.38 -10.48 -8.33
CA GLU A 26 -5.73 -10.20 -7.84
C GLU A 26 -5.68 -9.69 -6.41
N LYS A 27 -4.94 -10.39 -5.55
CA LYS A 27 -4.74 -9.99 -4.16
C LYS A 27 -3.99 -8.66 -4.03
N VAL A 28 -2.95 -8.45 -4.85
CA VAL A 28 -2.23 -7.15 -4.90
C VAL A 28 -3.18 -6.01 -5.27
N ARG A 29 -4.06 -6.23 -6.25
CA ARG A 29 -5.05 -5.21 -6.68
C ARG A 29 -6.06 -4.88 -5.58
N ASP A 30 -6.54 -5.89 -4.86
CA ASP A 30 -7.50 -5.72 -3.78
C ASP A 30 -6.88 -4.87 -2.64
N LEU A 31 -5.64 -5.19 -2.26
CA LEU A 31 -4.89 -4.44 -1.25
C LEU A 31 -4.55 -3.01 -1.73
N ALA A 32 -4.18 -2.85 -3.01
CA ALA A 32 -3.99 -1.53 -3.62
C ALA A 32 -5.23 -0.64 -3.54
N HIS A 33 -6.42 -1.22 -3.72
CA HIS A 33 -7.69 -0.53 -3.58
C HIS A 33 -7.95 -0.10 -2.12
N VAL A 34 -7.64 -0.97 -1.16
CA VAL A 34 -7.72 -0.66 0.27
C VAL A 34 -6.82 0.52 0.63
N PHE A 35 -5.54 0.51 0.22
CA PHE A 35 -4.63 1.63 0.47
C PHE A 35 -5.18 2.95 -0.08
N LYS A 36 -5.74 2.93 -1.28
CA LYS A 36 -6.33 4.12 -1.89
C LYS A 36 -7.52 4.67 -1.09
N GLY A 37 -8.39 3.80 -0.58
CA GLY A 37 -9.53 4.21 0.27
C GLY A 37 -9.10 4.73 1.64
N LEU A 38 -8.06 4.12 2.21
CA LEU A 38 -7.46 4.51 3.48
C LEU A 38 -6.74 5.86 3.37
N GLY A 39 -5.97 6.09 2.30
CA GLY A 39 -5.29 7.36 2.06
C GLY A 39 -6.26 8.53 1.93
N GLY A 40 -7.36 8.34 1.20
CA GLY A 40 -8.40 9.37 1.05
C GLY A 40 -9.13 9.70 2.36
N SER A 41 -9.28 8.72 3.25
CA SER A 41 -9.95 8.92 4.55
C SER A 41 -9.07 9.66 5.57
N PHE A 42 -7.75 9.49 5.49
CA PHE A 42 -6.77 10.09 6.41
C PHE A 42 -6.07 11.32 5.83
N GLY A 43 -6.43 11.77 4.63
CA GLY A 43 -5.77 12.90 3.96
C GLY A 43 -4.34 12.60 3.48
N CYS A 44 -3.98 11.32 3.39
CA CYS A 44 -2.70 10.88 2.85
C CYS A 44 -2.79 10.74 1.33
N ASP A 45 -2.62 11.86 0.62
CA ASP A 45 -2.61 11.92 -0.83
C ASP A 45 -1.56 10.97 -1.45
N GLU A 46 -0.40 10.84 -0.80
CA GLU A 46 0.68 9.97 -1.30
C GLU A 46 0.30 8.48 -1.25
N VAL A 47 -0.33 8.01 -0.16
CA VAL A 47 -0.85 6.63 -0.07
C VAL A 47 -1.90 6.38 -1.15
N THR A 48 -2.77 7.38 -1.40
CA THR A 48 -3.80 7.31 -2.43
C THR A 48 -3.20 7.18 -3.82
N ARG A 49 -2.16 7.97 -4.10
CA ARG A 49 -1.41 7.95 -5.35
C ARG A 49 -0.65 6.63 -5.54
N LEU A 50 0.11 6.20 -4.54
CA LEU A 50 0.88 4.94 -4.57
C LEU A 50 -0.03 3.73 -4.73
N GLY A 51 -1.15 3.68 -3.99
CA GLY A 51 -2.18 2.65 -4.14
C GLY A 51 -2.78 2.61 -5.55
N GLY A 52 -3.08 3.77 -6.14
CA GLY A 52 -3.58 3.84 -7.52
C GLY A 52 -2.56 3.36 -8.57
N LEU A 53 -1.29 3.74 -8.42
CA LEU A 53 -0.21 3.27 -9.29
C LEU A 53 0.02 1.77 -9.17
N LEU A 54 -0.04 1.24 -7.94
CA LEU A 54 0.11 -0.17 -7.67
C LEU A 54 -1.05 -0.99 -8.25
N GLU A 55 -2.29 -0.50 -8.15
CA GLU A 55 -3.46 -1.11 -8.78
C GLU A 55 -3.28 -1.21 -10.31
N ALA A 56 -2.75 -0.14 -10.93
CA ALA A 56 -2.47 -0.10 -12.36
C ALA A 56 -1.35 -1.08 -12.75
N ALA A 57 -0.27 -1.16 -11.96
CA ALA A 57 0.83 -2.10 -12.17
C ALA A 57 0.36 -3.56 -12.04
N ALA A 58 -0.49 -3.85 -11.06
CA ALA A 58 -1.09 -5.16 -10.84
C ALA A 58 -2.03 -5.55 -12.00
N LYS A 59 -2.87 -4.62 -12.48
CA LYS A 59 -3.70 -4.83 -13.69
C LYS A 59 -2.87 -5.11 -14.94
N ALA A 60 -1.71 -4.46 -15.06
CA ALA A 60 -0.78 -4.68 -16.16
C ALA A 60 0.08 -5.96 -16.00
N GLY A 61 -0.01 -6.66 -14.87
CA GLY A 61 0.79 -7.86 -14.57
C GLY A 61 2.29 -7.58 -14.50
N ARG A 62 2.71 -6.35 -14.18
CA ARG A 62 4.12 -5.96 -14.18
C ARG A 62 4.71 -6.00 -12.78
N ALA A 63 5.49 -7.06 -12.51
CA ALA A 63 6.12 -7.27 -11.21
C ALA A 63 7.18 -6.23 -10.83
N ASP A 64 7.96 -5.80 -11.80
CA ASP A 64 9.06 -4.87 -11.60
C ASP A 64 8.59 -3.50 -11.04
N PRO A 65 7.64 -2.79 -11.70
CA PRO A 65 7.09 -1.55 -11.15
C PRO A 65 6.26 -1.78 -9.89
N ALA A 66 5.54 -2.90 -9.77
CA ALA A 66 4.77 -3.21 -8.57
C ALA A 66 5.67 -3.37 -7.34
N ARG A 67 6.86 -3.97 -7.48
CA ARG A 67 7.86 -4.07 -6.40
C ARG A 67 8.38 -2.72 -5.97
N GLY A 68 8.72 -1.86 -6.93
CA GLY A 68 9.17 -0.49 -6.62
C GLY A 68 8.11 0.31 -5.86
N LEU A 69 6.86 0.23 -6.33
CA LEU A 69 5.71 0.90 -5.69
C LEU A 69 5.42 0.36 -4.29
N MET A 70 5.56 -0.95 -4.08
CA MET A 70 5.44 -1.55 -2.74
C MET A 70 6.51 -1.05 -1.78
N GLY A 71 7.76 -0.93 -2.24
CA GLY A 71 8.84 -0.39 -1.43
C GLY A 71 8.58 1.06 -1.01
N GLU A 72 8.12 1.90 -1.94
CA GLU A 72 7.73 3.29 -1.66
C GLU A 72 6.56 3.36 -0.67
N LEU A 73 5.54 2.50 -0.85
CA LEU A 73 4.40 2.43 0.07
C LEU A 73 4.85 2.01 1.47
N ALA A 74 5.69 1.00 1.59
CA ALA A 74 6.21 0.53 2.87
C ALA A 74 7.05 1.60 3.58
N ASP A 75 7.91 2.32 2.85
CA ASP A 75 8.69 3.44 3.40
C ASP A 75 7.77 4.56 3.90
N TYR A 76 6.77 4.94 3.10
CA TYR A 76 5.81 5.96 3.50
C TYR A 76 5.04 5.57 4.76
N VAL A 77 4.53 4.33 4.82
CA VAL A 77 3.81 3.80 5.99
C VAL A 77 4.70 3.79 7.23
N SER A 78 5.97 3.41 7.08
CA SER A 78 6.93 3.43 8.18
C SER A 78 7.20 4.86 8.66
N ARG A 79 7.30 5.84 7.75
CA ARG A 79 7.49 7.26 8.09
C ARG A 79 6.32 7.86 8.87
N ILE A 80 5.08 7.58 8.46
CA ILE A 80 3.89 8.08 9.18
C ILE A 80 3.68 7.36 10.52
N GLU A 81 4.13 6.10 10.67
CA GLU A 81 4.12 5.40 11.97
C GLU A 81 5.13 6.02 12.95
N LEU A 82 6.26 6.53 12.43
CA LEU A 82 7.32 7.18 13.20
C LEU A 82 7.06 8.66 13.53
N ALA A 83 6.22 9.34 12.74
CA ALA A 83 5.83 10.72 12.96
C ALA A 83 4.38 10.77 13.48
N PRO A 84 4.15 10.58 14.80
CA PRO A 84 2.86 10.95 15.38
C PRO A 84 2.72 12.46 15.17
N GLU A 85 1.73 12.87 14.39
CA GLU A 85 1.36 14.28 14.30
C GLU A 85 1.10 14.81 15.72
N PRO A 86 1.66 15.97 16.11
CA PRO A 86 1.49 16.54 17.46
C PRO A 86 0.07 17.06 17.73
#